data_AF-U2YK55-F1
#
_entry.id   AF-U2YK55-F1
#
_cell.length_a   1.000
_cell.length_b   1.000
_cell.length_c   1.000
_cell.angle_alpha   90.00
_cell.angle_beta   90.00
_cell.angle_gamma   90.00
#
_symmetry.space_group_name_H-M   'P 1'
#
loop_
_entity.id
_entity.type
_entity.pdbx_description
1 polymer ?
#
loop_
_entity_poly.entity_id
_entity_poly.type
_entity_poly.pdbx_seq_one_letter_code
_entity_poly.pdbx_strand_id
1 'polypeptide(L)'
;MAGEWPDEQNDAIVADYFAMLGDDIAGRPYSKAEHNRLLRAVIDRPRGSIEYKHQNISAVLKGLGEDWIPGYKPAFNFQASLVDAVVRWLNRHPDWLAPAARMAMGPSLSALREEAMLWIGPPPTHSNAPPPGELEQMTFIAQKYDVAERDARNRALGRAGEERVLAHERANLLAAGRTDLAERIRWVSHVDGDGAGYDILSFDTDGSDRLIEVKTTNGWERTPFHITRNELAVAEERRHDWRLVRLWNFTREPKAFELRPPLEAHVSLIATSFQASFS
;
A
#
# COMPACT_ATOMS: atom_id res chain seq x y z
N MET A 1 24.15 -22.40 -13.92
CA MET A 1 23.42 -21.25 -14.48
C MET A 1 21.93 -21.55 -14.38
N ALA A 2 21.15 -20.69 -13.71
CA ALA A 2 19.70 -20.85 -13.71
C ALA A 2 19.22 -20.69 -15.16
N GLY A 3 18.73 -21.77 -15.76
CA GLY A 3 18.26 -21.74 -17.14
C GLY A 3 17.15 -20.70 -17.32
N GLU A 4 17.01 -20.19 -18.54
CA GLU A 4 15.95 -19.27 -18.92
C GLU A 4 14.58 -19.82 -18.48
N TRP A 5 13.75 -18.97 -17.89
CA TRP A 5 12.37 -19.31 -17.49
C TRP A 5 11.42 -18.87 -18.59
N PRO A 6 10.84 -19.81 -19.37
CA PRO A 6 9.83 -19.48 -20.38
C PRO A 6 8.61 -18.81 -19.74
N ASP A 7 7.90 -18.01 -20.53
CA ASP A 7 6.71 -17.29 -20.07
C ASP A 7 5.63 -18.23 -19.52
N GLU A 8 5.43 -19.41 -20.12
CA GLU A 8 4.50 -20.42 -19.62
C GLU A 8 4.85 -20.88 -18.19
N GLN A 9 6.14 -21.04 -17.90
CA GLN A 9 6.59 -21.44 -16.56
C GLN A 9 6.48 -20.27 -15.57
N ASN A 10 6.78 -19.03 -16.00
CA ASN A 10 6.58 -17.84 -15.18
C ASN A 10 5.09 -17.63 -14.86
N ASP A 11 4.21 -17.76 -15.84
CA ASP A 11 2.77 -17.61 -15.66
C ASP A 11 2.22 -18.71 -14.71
N ALA A 12 2.68 -19.96 -14.84
CA ALA A 12 2.27 -21.06 -13.97
C ALA A 12 2.71 -20.85 -12.51
N ILE A 13 3.96 -20.48 -12.26
CA ILE A 13 4.46 -20.24 -10.89
C ILE A 13 3.85 -18.99 -10.27
N VAL A 14 3.58 -17.95 -11.06
CA VAL A 14 2.89 -16.74 -10.60
C VAL A 14 1.46 -17.07 -10.18
N ALA A 15 0.73 -17.85 -10.99
CA ALA A 15 -0.63 -18.27 -10.65
C ALA A 15 -0.67 -19.11 -9.35
N ASP A 16 0.25 -20.07 -9.19
CA ASP A 16 0.39 -20.86 -7.97
C ASP A 16 0.70 -20.00 -6.75
N TYR A 17 1.61 -19.03 -6.90
CA TYR A 17 1.95 -18.07 -5.84
C TYR A 17 0.73 -17.25 -5.41
N PHE A 18 -0.04 -16.71 -6.35
CA PHE A 18 -1.22 -15.91 -6.02
C PHE A 18 -2.34 -16.75 -5.38
N ALA A 19 -2.50 -18.03 -5.75
CA ALA A 19 -3.40 -18.93 -5.06
C ALA A 19 -3.02 -19.07 -3.57
N MET A 20 -1.73 -19.32 -3.28
CA MET A 20 -1.24 -19.36 -1.89
C MET A 20 -1.40 -18.02 -1.18
N LEU A 21 -1.12 -16.89 -1.85
CA LEU A 21 -1.24 -15.56 -1.25
C LEU A 21 -2.70 -15.24 -0.91
N GLY A 22 -3.65 -15.73 -1.71
CA GLY A 22 -5.08 -15.58 -1.44
C GLY A 22 -5.54 -16.35 -0.20
N ASP A 23 -4.97 -17.52 0.06
CA ASP A 23 -5.17 -18.26 1.31
C ASP A 23 -4.48 -17.58 2.50
N ASP A 24 -3.24 -17.11 2.31
CA ASP A 24 -2.46 -16.43 3.34
C ASP A 24 -3.14 -15.14 3.84
N ILE A 25 -3.63 -14.28 2.93
CA ILE A 25 -4.36 -13.05 3.27
C ILE A 25 -5.68 -13.38 3.99
N ALA A 26 -6.35 -14.46 3.59
CA ALA A 26 -7.59 -14.91 4.19
C ALA A 26 -7.42 -15.64 5.52
N GLY A 27 -6.19 -15.91 5.95
CA GLY A 27 -5.90 -16.77 7.11
C GLY A 27 -6.32 -18.22 6.91
N ARG A 28 -6.52 -18.68 5.67
CA ARG A 28 -6.78 -20.08 5.36
C ARG A 28 -5.47 -20.89 5.40
N PRO A 29 -5.50 -22.14 5.89
CA PRO A 29 -4.32 -23.00 5.84
C PRO A 29 -3.90 -23.30 4.39
N TYR A 30 -2.61 -23.17 4.10
CA TYR A 30 -1.98 -23.59 2.85
C TYR A 30 -0.61 -24.22 3.13
N SER A 31 -0.10 -25.06 2.22
CA SER A 31 1.18 -25.74 2.37
C SER A 31 2.13 -25.40 1.24
N LYS A 32 3.14 -24.59 1.53
CA LYS A 32 4.25 -24.25 0.60
C LYS A 32 4.94 -25.48 0.02
N ALA A 33 5.07 -26.54 0.83
CA ALA A 33 5.68 -27.79 0.39
C ALA A 33 4.78 -28.55 -0.60
N GLU A 34 3.47 -28.50 -0.40
CA GLU A 34 2.49 -29.12 -1.31
C GLU A 34 2.42 -28.40 -2.65
N HIS A 35 2.28 -27.07 -2.63
CA HIS A 35 2.30 -26.24 -3.83
C HIS A 35 3.58 -26.43 -4.64
N ASN A 36 4.74 -26.45 -3.97
CA ASN A 36 6.01 -26.78 -4.63
C ASN A 36 5.96 -28.17 -5.29
N ARG A 37 5.48 -29.20 -4.58
CA ARG A 37 5.38 -30.56 -5.13
C ARG A 37 4.48 -30.62 -6.36
N LEU A 38 3.32 -29.98 -6.33
CA LEU A 38 2.37 -29.94 -7.44
C LEU A 38 2.95 -29.19 -8.64
N LEU A 39 3.54 -28.02 -8.40
CA LEU A 39 4.12 -27.21 -9.46
C LEU A 39 5.28 -27.93 -10.17
N ARG A 40 6.12 -28.67 -9.42
CA ARG A 40 7.19 -29.49 -10.01
C ARG A 40 6.69 -30.53 -11.02
N ALA A 41 5.49 -31.07 -10.81
CA ALA A 41 4.90 -32.03 -11.74
C ALA A 41 4.46 -31.37 -13.07
N VAL A 42 4.33 -30.04 -13.08
CA VAL A 42 3.86 -29.26 -14.25
C VAL A 42 5.01 -28.60 -15.01
N ILE A 43 5.97 -27.98 -14.31
CA ILE A 43 7.00 -27.12 -14.95
C ILE A 43 8.40 -27.75 -15.04
N ASP A 44 8.58 -29.01 -14.62
CA ASP A 44 9.84 -29.75 -14.61
C ASP A 44 11.04 -28.94 -14.08
N ARG A 45 10.85 -28.32 -12.91
CA ARG A 45 11.90 -27.56 -12.19
C ARG A 45 12.28 -28.24 -10.87
N PRO A 46 13.53 -28.11 -10.42
CA PRO A 46 13.93 -28.63 -9.12
C PRO A 46 13.31 -27.78 -7.99
N ARG A 47 13.06 -28.42 -6.84
CA ARG A 47 12.46 -27.80 -5.65
C ARG A 47 13.06 -26.44 -5.29
N GLY A 48 14.39 -26.37 -5.18
CA GLY A 48 15.09 -25.15 -4.79
C GLY A 48 14.94 -24.02 -5.81
N SER A 49 14.78 -24.33 -7.10
CA SER A 49 14.55 -23.32 -8.13
C SER A 49 13.16 -22.69 -8.01
N ILE A 50 12.15 -23.47 -7.62
CA ILE A 50 10.80 -22.96 -7.36
C ILE A 50 10.78 -22.12 -6.09
N GLU A 51 11.41 -22.59 -5.01
CA GLU A 51 11.50 -21.81 -3.75
C GLU A 51 12.19 -20.46 -3.98
N TYR A 52 13.29 -20.42 -4.75
CA TYR A 52 13.96 -19.17 -5.10
C TYR A 52 13.10 -18.29 -6.00
N LYS A 53 12.37 -18.87 -6.96
CA LYS A 53 11.47 -18.11 -7.82
C LYS A 53 10.28 -17.53 -7.05
N HIS A 54 9.77 -18.20 -6.01
CA HIS A 54 8.79 -17.62 -5.08
C HIS A 54 9.37 -16.42 -4.29
N GLN A 55 10.64 -16.47 -3.91
CA GLN A 55 11.33 -15.31 -3.32
C GLN A 55 11.47 -14.17 -4.34
N ASN A 56 11.73 -14.48 -5.61
CA ASN A 56 11.74 -13.49 -6.68
C ASN A 56 10.36 -12.84 -6.88
N ILE A 57 9.27 -13.63 -6.90
CA ILE A 57 7.91 -13.08 -6.98
C ILE A 57 7.65 -12.16 -5.79
N SER A 58 8.08 -12.54 -4.59
CA SER A 58 7.94 -11.70 -3.40
C SER A 58 8.69 -10.35 -3.55
N ALA A 59 9.86 -10.34 -4.21
CA ALA A 59 10.58 -9.11 -4.52
C ALA A 59 9.87 -8.25 -5.56
N VAL A 60 9.29 -8.87 -6.59
CA VAL A 60 8.45 -8.17 -7.57
C VAL A 60 7.24 -7.53 -6.89
N LEU A 61 6.50 -8.28 -6.06
CA LEU A 61 5.34 -7.78 -5.33
C LEU A 61 5.70 -6.63 -4.39
N LYS A 62 6.84 -6.74 -3.68
CA LYS A 62 7.36 -5.65 -2.85
C LYS A 62 7.64 -4.38 -3.67
N GLY A 63 8.23 -4.51 -4.86
CA GLY A 63 8.43 -3.39 -5.79
C GLY A 63 7.12 -2.82 -6.35
N LEU A 64 6.11 -3.67 -6.55
CA LEU A 64 4.77 -3.29 -6.98
C LEU A 64 3.88 -2.75 -5.85
N GLY A 65 4.38 -2.62 -4.61
CA GLY A 65 3.57 -2.16 -3.49
C GLY A 65 2.46 -3.14 -3.07
N GLU A 66 2.65 -4.45 -3.30
CA GLU A 66 1.72 -5.50 -2.92
C GLU A 66 2.23 -6.33 -1.73
N ASP A 67 1.29 -7.03 -1.10
CA ASP A 67 1.59 -8.06 -0.12
C ASP A 67 2.34 -9.24 -0.74
N TRP A 68 3.17 -9.89 0.08
CA TRP A 68 3.88 -11.11 -0.28
C TRP A 68 3.80 -12.11 0.86
N ILE A 69 4.03 -13.39 0.56
CA ILE A 69 3.87 -14.50 1.50
C ILE A 69 5.02 -14.52 2.53
N PRO A 70 4.76 -14.35 3.84
CA PRO A 70 5.79 -14.41 4.86
C PRO A 70 6.61 -15.70 4.78
N GLY A 71 7.93 -15.61 4.88
CA GLY A 71 8.85 -16.75 4.74
C GLY A 71 9.39 -16.96 3.33
N TYR A 72 8.75 -16.45 2.28
CA TYR A 72 9.42 -16.25 0.99
C TYR A 72 10.09 -14.88 0.96
N LYS A 73 11.20 -14.74 1.70
CA LYS A 73 11.91 -13.46 1.79
C LYS A 73 12.24 -12.93 0.38
N PRO A 74 11.87 -11.68 0.04
CA PRO A 74 12.18 -11.07 -1.25
C PRO A 74 13.64 -11.26 -1.67
N ALA A 75 13.85 -11.84 -2.85
CA ALA A 75 15.15 -11.97 -3.49
C ALA A 75 15.15 -11.23 -4.83
N PHE A 76 15.98 -10.18 -4.96
CA PHE A 76 15.90 -9.22 -6.06
C PHE A 76 16.68 -9.60 -7.33
N ASN A 77 17.35 -10.74 -7.32
CA ASN A 77 17.99 -11.30 -8.50
C ASN A 77 16.98 -12.07 -9.36
N PHE A 78 16.34 -11.38 -10.30
CA PHE A 78 15.36 -11.95 -11.24
C PHE A 78 15.39 -11.28 -12.61
N GLN A 79 14.86 -11.98 -13.60
CA GLN A 79 14.71 -11.49 -14.98
C GLN A 79 13.47 -10.58 -15.10
N ALA A 80 13.51 -9.59 -15.99
CA ALA A 80 12.39 -8.68 -16.26
C ALA A 80 11.10 -9.41 -16.67
N SER A 81 11.21 -10.56 -17.36
CA SER A 81 10.07 -11.40 -17.76
C SER A 81 9.23 -11.89 -16.58
N LEU A 82 9.81 -12.04 -15.39
CA LEU A 82 9.03 -12.37 -14.19
C LEU A 82 8.14 -11.20 -13.76
N VAL A 83 8.63 -9.96 -13.89
CA VAL A 83 7.83 -8.77 -13.58
C VAL A 83 6.65 -8.68 -14.53
N ASP A 84 6.91 -8.89 -15.82
CA ASP A 84 5.86 -8.89 -16.85
C ASP A 84 4.82 -9.99 -16.61
N ALA A 85 5.22 -11.18 -16.14
CA ALA A 85 4.28 -12.25 -15.76
C ALA A 85 3.40 -11.86 -14.56
N VAL A 86 3.97 -11.26 -13.51
CA VAL A 86 3.21 -10.79 -12.33
C VAL A 86 2.22 -9.70 -12.73
N VAL A 87 2.65 -8.71 -13.50
CA VAL A 87 1.79 -7.60 -13.95
C VAL A 87 0.70 -8.11 -14.89
N ARG A 88 1.02 -9.02 -15.80
CA ARG A 88 0.03 -9.68 -16.66
C ARG A 88 -0.99 -10.49 -15.85
N TRP A 89 -0.59 -11.09 -14.73
CA TRP A 89 -1.52 -11.75 -13.82
C TRP A 89 -2.44 -10.74 -13.14
N LEU A 90 -1.90 -9.65 -12.57
CA LEU A 90 -2.68 -8.60 -11.90
C LEU A 90 -3.69 -7.92 -12.84
N ASN A 91 -3.28 -7.63 -14.08
CA ASN A 91 -4.18 -7.04 -15.08
C ASN A 91 -5.33 -7.98 -15.49
N ARG A 92 -5.11 -9.31 -15.42
CA ARG A 92 -6.16 -10.32 -15.66
C ARG A 92 -7.08 -10.52 -14.45
N HIS A 93 -6.69 -10.06 -13.27
CA HIS A 93 -7.43 -10.18 -12.03
C HIS A 93 -7.62 -8.78 -11.40
N PRO A 94 -8.37 -7.87 -12.03
CA PRO A 94 -8.56 -6.52 -11.51
C PRO A 94 -9.19 -6.51 -10.10
N ASP A 95 -10.02 -7.50 -9.80
CA ASP A 95 -10.63 -7.68 -8.48
C ASP A 95 -9.62 -8.09 -7.40
N TRP A 96 -8.42 -8.54 -7.77
CA TRP A 96 -7.33 -8.78 -6.81
C TRP A 96 -6.91 -7.52 -6.06
N LEU A 97 -7.05 -6.37 -6.72
CA LEU A 97 -6.82 -5.04 -6.15
C LEU A 97 -8.03 -4.57 -5.34
N ALA A 98 -9.23 -5.10 -5.58
CA ALA A 98 -10.44 -4.68 -4.91
C ALA A 98 -10.51 -5.23 -3.47
N PRO A 99 -10.65 -4.37 -2.44
CA PRO A 99 -10.83 -4.77 -1.05
C PRO A 99 -12.02 -5.69 -0.81
N ALA A 100 -13.06 -5.68 -1.65
CA ALA A 100 -14.22 -6.57 -1.48
C ALA A 100 -13.82 -8.05 -1.53
N ALA A 101 -12.84 -8.42 -2.36
CA ALA A 101 -12.30 -9.78 -2.39
C ALA A 101 -11.43 -10.12 -1.14
N ARG A 102 -10.83 -9.10 -0.51
CA ARG A 102 -9.95 -9.24 0.66
C ARG A 102 -10.74 -9.19 1.99
N MET A 103 -11.84 -8.44 2.06
CA MET A 103 -12.72 -8.34 3.23
C MET A 103 -13.76 -9.45 3.30
N ALA A 104 -14.21 -10.02 2.17
CA ALA A 104 -15.19 -11.10 2.16
C ALA A 104 -14.61 -12.49 2.49
N MET A 105 -13.28 -12.65 2.54
CA MET A 105 -12.61 -13.96 2.57
C MET A 105 -12.04 -14.38 3.93
N GLY A 106 -12.35 -13.69 5.03
CA GLY A 106 -12.01 -14.15 6.38
C GLY A 106 -13.08 -13.77 7.40
N PRO A 107 -13.49 -14.67 8.32
CA PRO A 107 -14.33 -14.28 9.43
C PRO A 107 -13.58 -13.32 10.37
N SER A 108 -14.25 -12.22 10.66
CA SER A 108 -13.98 -11.19 11.66
C SER A 108 -13.15 -11.65 12.88
N LEU A 109 -11.94 -11.10 13.00
CA LEU A 109 -11.40 -10.60 14.29
C LEU A 109 -11.77 -9.12 14.51
N SER A 110 -12.41 -8.48 13.52
CA SER A 110 -12.82 -7.07 13.55
C SER A 110 -13.90 -6.76 14.59
N ALA A 111 -14.74 -7.72 14.97
CA ALA A 111 -15.78 -7.51 15.97
C ALA A 111 -15.28 -7.61 17.43
N LEU A 112 -14.04 -8.06 17.66
CA LEU A 112 -13.40 -8.16 18.99
C LEU A 112 -12.20 -7.23 19.15
N ARG A 113 -11.86 -6.47 18.11
CA ARG A 113 -10.88 -5.38 18.14
C ARG A 113 -11.63 -4.08 17.94
N GLU A 114 -12.49 -3.74 18.90
CA GLU A 114 -12.79 -2.33 19.11
C GLU A 114 -11.45 -1.56 19.19
N GLU A 115 -11.23 -0.68 18.22
CA GLU A 115 -10.52 0.58 18.42
C GLU A 115 -9.09 0.52 19.01
N ALA A 116 -8.23 -0.41 18.57
CA ALA A 116 -6.81 -0.21 18.80
C ALA A 116 -6.38 1.09 18.07
N MET A 117 -6.01 2.12 18.84
CA MET A 117 -5.46 3.37 18.30
C MET A 117 -4.37 3.04 17.29
N LEU A 118 -4.43 3.68 16.12
CA LEU A 118 -3.40 3.55 15.10
C LEU A 118 -2.12 4.16 15.68
N TRP A 119 -1.04 3.39 15.73
CA TRP A 119 0.24 3.95 16.13
C TRP A 119 0.83 4.75 14.95
N ILE A 120 0.92 6.08 15.12
CA ILE A 120 1.60 6.98 14.20
C ILE A 120 3.09 7.03 14.57
N GLY A 121 3.91 6.33 13.79
CA GLY A 121 5.37 6.29 13.98
C GLY A 121 6.10 7.46 13.31
N PRO A 122 7.41 7.61 13.57
CA PRO A 122 8.21 8.60 12.86
C PRO A 122 8.30 8.27 11.36
N PRO A 123 8.35 9.29 10.47
CA PRO A 123 8.49 9.05 9.05
C PRO A 123 9.87 8.44 8.73
N PRO A 124 9.97 7.65 7.65
CA PRO A 124 11.21 6.94 7.29
C PRO A 124 12.38 7.89 6.97
N THR A 125 12.11 9.17 6.67
CA THR A 125 13.13 10.21 6.48
C THR A 125 13.78 10.69 7.77
N HIS A 126 13.17 10.43 8.93
CA HIS A 126 13.74 10.76 10.24
C HIS A 126 14.42 9.55 10.89
N SER A 127 14.52 8.43 10.17
CA SER A 127 15.26 7.26 10.63
C SER A 127 16.73 7.37 10.20
N ASN A 128 17.64 7.11 11.14
CA ASN A 128 19.08 6.99 10.87
C ASN A 128 19.44 5.67 10.15
N ALA A 129 18.46 4.81 9.87
CA ALA A 129 18.70 3.58 9.13
C ALA A 129 18.96 3.90 7.65
N PRO A 130 20.01 3.32 7.03
CA PRO A 130 20.21 3.48 5.60
C PRO A 130 18.99 2.90 4.84
N PRO A 131 18.63 3.47 3.68
CA PRO A 131 17.62 2.87 2.84
C PRO A 131 17.98 1.41 2.49
N PRO A 132 17.00 0.53 2.24
CA PRO A 132 17.30 -0.83 1.78
C PRO A 132 18.16 -0.81 0.52
N GLY A 133 19.13 -1.72 0.41
CA GLY A 133 20.02 -1.79 -0.76
C GLY A 133 19.29 -2.01 -2.10
N GLU A 134 18.03 -2.42 -2.05
CA GLU A 134 17.18 -2.71 -3.21
C GLU A 134 16.24 -1.53 -3.56
N LEU A 135 16.33 -0.39 -2.84
CA LEU A 135 15.43 0.76 -3.03
C LEU A 135 15.38 1.23 -4.48
N GLU A 136 16.51 1.30 -5.18
CA GLU A 136 16.57 1.74 -6.57
C GLU A 136 15.79 0.81 -7.50
N GLN A 137 15.98 -0.51 -7.36
CA GLN A 137 15.29 -1.51 -8.16
C GLN A 137 13.78 -1.51 -7.87
N MET A 138 13.40 -1.33 -6.61
CA MET A 138 11.99 -1.21 -6.22
C MET A 138 11.35 0.07 -6.81
N THR A 139 12.06 1.19 -6.76
CA THR A 139 11.60 2.46 -7.34
C THR A 139 11.46 2.35 -8.84
N PHE A 140 12.41 1.70 -9.51
CA PHE A 140 12.35 1.45 -10.95
C PHE A 140 11.13 0.59 -11.34
N ILE A 141 10.85 -0.48 -10.59
CA ILE A 141 9.65 -1.31 -10.82
C ILE A 141 8.39 -0.48 -10.58
N ALA A 142 8.33 0.26 -9.48
CA ALA A 142 7.17 1.06 -9.14
C ALA A 142 6.86 2.14 -10.20
N GLN A 143 7.90 2.76 -10.76
CA GLN A 143 7.78 3.73 -11.85
C GLN A 143 7.41 3.07 -13.18
N LYS A 144 8.07 1.97 -13.55
CA LYS A 144 7.81 1.28 -14.83
C LYS A 144 6.36 0.79 -14.96
N TYR A 145 5.73 0.45 -13.84
CA TYR A 145 4.37 -0.11 -13.79
C TYR A 145 3.37 0.80 -13.07
N ASP A 146 3.67 2.10 -12.95
CA ASP A 146 2.79 3.16 -12.43
C ASP A 146 2.03 2.77 -11.15
N VAL A 147 2.74 2.22 -10.16
CA VAL A 147 2.14 1.74 -8.90
C VAL A 147 1.37 2.86 -8.21
N ALA A 148 1.90 4.07 -8.23
CA ALA A 148 1.24 5.25 -7.66
C ALA A 148 -0.12 5.54 -8.35
N GLU A 149 -0.21 5.38 -9.67
CA GLU A 149 -1.46 5.56 -10.41
C GLU A 149 -2.44 4.41 -10.12
N ARG A 150 -1.93 3.18 -10.04
CA ARG A 150 -2.75 2.01 -9.74
C ARG A 150 -3.37 2.10 -8.35
N ASP A 151 -2.57 2.46 -7.34
CA ASP A 151 -3.05 2.66 -5.97
C ASP A 151 -4.03 3.86 -5.91
N ALA A 152 -3.76 4.96 -6.63
CA ALA A 152 -4.68 6.10 -6.73
C ALA A 152 -6.02 5.75 -7.42
N ARG A 153 -6.02 4.85 -8.41
CA ARG A 153 -7.25 4.34 -9.05
C ARG A 153 -8.02 3.36 -8.16
N ASN A 154 -7.38 2.81 -7.13
CA ASN A 154 -8.01 1.88 -6.21
C ASN A 154 -8.88 2.60 -5.17
N ARG A 155 -10.05 3.07 -5.62
CA ARG A 155 -11.01 3.83 -4.80
C ARG A 155 -11.39 3.15 -3.50
N ALA A 156 -11.42 1.83 -3.49
CA ALA A 156 -11.80 1.08 -2.31
C ALA A 156 -10.64 0.98 -1.30
N LEU A 157 -9.38 0.86 -1.75
CA LEU A 157 -8.22 0.95 -0.85
C LEU A 157 -8.09 2.36 -0.25
N GLY A 158 -8.27 3.41 -1.07
CA GLY A 158 -8.29 4.80 -0.61
C GLY A 158 -9.33 5.01 0.48
N ARG A 159 -10.60 4.67 0.18
CA ARG A 159 -11.73 4.78 1.12
C ARG A 159 -11.50 4.02 2.42
N ALA A 160 -11.00 2.79 2.36
CA ALA A 160 -10.73 1.99 3.57
C ALA A 160 -9.63 2.64 4.43
N GLY A 161 -8.63 3.26 3.80
CA GLY A 161 -7.62 4.03 4.50
C GLY A 161 -8.17 5.28 5.18
N GLU A 162 -8.96 6.07 4.45
CA GLU A 162 -9.65 7.26 4.98
C GLU A 162 -10.53 6.89 6.19
N GLU A 163 -11.35 5.83 6.07
CA GLU A 163 -12.18 5.32 7.17
C GLU A 163 -11.34 4.94 8.41
N ARG A 164 -10.20 4.28 8.20
CA ARG A 164 -9.30 3.88 9.28
C ARG A 164 -8.69 5.08 10.02
N VAL A 165 -8.31 6.13 9.29
CA VAL A 165 -7.79 7.38 9.86
C VAL A 165 -8.90 8.13 10.58
N LEU A 166 -10.09 8.23 9.99
CA LEU A 166 -11.26 8.87 10.61
C LEU A 166 -11.60 8.24 11.97
N ALA A 167 -11.61 6.90 12.04
CA ALA A 167 -11.84 6.16 13.27
C ALA A 167 -10.73 6.43 14.31
N HIS A 168 -9.48 6.52 13.87
CA HIS A 168 -8.35 6.86 14.75
C HIS A 168 -8.48 8.27 15.34
N GLU A 169 -8.76 9.27 14.51
CA GLU A 169 -8.91 10.66 14.95
C GLU A 169 -10.05 10.82 15.97
N ARG A 170 -11.19 10.15 15.73
CA ARG A 170 -12.30 10.11 16.68
C ARG A 170 -11.90 9.48 18.00
N ALA A 171 -11.27 8.29 17.96
CA ALA A 171 -10.81 7.60 19.17
C ALA A 171 -9.81 8.43 19.98
N ASN A 172 -8.88 9.12 19.29
CA ASN A 172 -7.89 9.99 19.94
C ASN A 172 -8.54 11.16 20.69
N LEU A 173 -9.49 11.86 20.07
CA LEU A 173 -10.18 12.99 20.72
C LEU A 173 -11.09 12.53 21.88
N LEU A 174 -11.77 11.40 21.72
CA LEU A 174 -12.58 10.80 22.80
C LEU A 174 -11.70 10.40 23.99
N ALA A 175 -10.54 9.78 23.74
CA ALA A 175 -9.57 9.44 24.78
C ALA A 175 -9.00 10.68 25.49
N ALA A 176 -8.92 11.82 24.79
CA ALA A 176 -8.53 13.11 25.36
C ALA A 176 -9.69 13.87 26.05
N GLY A 177 -10.90 13.30 26.13
CA GLY A 177 -12.08 13.94 26.72
C GLY A 177 -12.67 15.07 25.88
N ARG A 178 -12.28 15.19 24.60
CA ARG A 178 -12.76 16.20 23.65
C ARG A 178 -13.89 15.67 22.78
N THR A 179 -14.95 15.17 23.41
CA THR A 179 -16.15 14.69 22.70
C THR A 179 -16.74 15.78 21.80
N ASP A 180 -16.67 17.05 22.24
CA ASP A 180 -17.10 18.22 21.49
C ASP A 180 -16.39 18.38 20.14
N LEU A 181 -15.11 18.01 20.06
CA LEU A 181 -14.33 18.03 18.82
C LEU A 181 -14.54 16.75 18.00
N ALA A 182 -14.63 15.59 18.65
CA ALA A 182 -14.84 14.31 17.98
C ALA A 182 -16.13 14.29 17.14
N GLU A 183 -17.19 14.92 17.65
CA GLU A 183 -18.47 15.07 16.94
C GLU A 183 -18.39 16.01 15.72
N ARG A 184 -17.41 16.91 15.70
CA ARG A 184 -17.19 17.88 14.61
C ARG A 184 -16.27 17.36 13.51
N ILE A 185 -15.64 16.19 13.66
CA ILE A 185 -14.80 15.59 12.62
C ILE A 185 -15.63 15.35 11.35
N ARG A 186 -15.11 15.76 10.19
CA ARG A 186 -15.75 15.57 8.89
C ARG A 186 -14.87 14.79 7.93
N TRP A 187 -15.48 13.84 7.22
CA TRP A 187 -14.89 13.19 6.04
C TRP A 187 -15.20 14.05 4.82
N VAL A 188 -14.29 14.97 4.50
CA VAL A 188 -14.48 16.05 3.52
C VAL A 188 -14.53 15.51 2.10
N SER A 189 -13.60 14.64 1.69
CA SER A 189 -13.61 14.05 0.34
C SER A 189 -14.88 13.24 0.06
N HIS A 190 -15.48 12.63 1.08
CA HIS A 190 -16.75 11.91 0.96
C HIS A 190 -17.97 12.83 0.80
N VAL A 191 -17.99 13.98 1.47
CA VAL A 191 -19.17 14.87 1.55
C VAL A 191 -19.11 16.01 0.54
N ASP A 192 -17.95 16.64 0.40
CA ASP A 192 -17.74 17.86 -0.39
C ASP A 192 -16.95 17.59 -1.70
N GLY A 193 -16.38 16.38 -1.85
CA GLY A 193 -15.52 15.98 -2.97
C GLY A 193 -14.06 16.45 -2.82
N ASP A 194 -13.25 16.20 -3.85
CA ASP A 194 -11.77 16.35 -3.79
C ASP A 194 -11.29 17.82 -3.89
N GLY A 195 -12.22 18.77 -3.94
CA GLY A 195 -11.92 20.20 -4.14
C GLY A 195 -11.24 20.88 -2.96
N ALA A 196 -11.32 20.31 -1.75
CA ALA A 196 -10.78 20.90 -0.53
C ALA A 196 -9.26 20.76 -0.37
N GLY A 197 -8.63 19.81 -1.08
CA GLY A 197 -7.19 19.53 -0.99
C GLY A 197 -6.76 18.76 0.27
N TYR A 198 -7.71 18.09 0.92
CA TYR A 198 -7.52 17.14 2.02
C TYR A 198 -8.76 16.25 2.18
N ASP A 199 -8.61 15.08 2.81
CA ASP A 199 -9.67 14.09 2.99
C ASP A 199 -10.50 14.28 4.26
N ILE A 200 -9.86 14.64 5.37
CA ILE A 200 -10.47 14.65 6.70
C ILE A 200 -10.18 15.99 7.40
N LEU A 201 -11.23 16.64 7.90
CA LEU A 201 -11.11 17.71 8.89
C LEU A 201 -11.21 17.11 10.28
N SER A 202 -10.12 17.18 11.03
CA SER A 202 -9.99 16.80 12.44
C SER A 202 -9.49 17.99 13.27
N PHE A 203 -9.17 17.75 14.54
CA PHE A 203 -8.72 18.78 15.47
C PHE A 203 -7.60 18.27 16.38
N ASP A 204 -6.66 19.15 16.72
CA ASP A 204 -5.76 18.93 17.84
C ASP A 204 -6.53 19.11 19.18
N THR A 205 -5.96 18.62 20.28
CA THR A 205 -6.65 18.67 21.59
C THR A 205 -6.85 20.07 22.15
N ASP A 206 -6.17 21.08 21.59
CA ASP A 206 -6.37 22.50 21.88
C ASP A 206 -7.50 23.13 21.04
N GLY A 207 -8.04 22.40 20.06
CA GLY A 207 -9.10 22.83 19.16
C GLY A 207 -8.61 23.42 17.83
N SER A 208 -7.30 23.46 17.58
CA SER A 208 -6.74 23.85 16.29
C SER A 208 -7.12 22.84 15.20
N ASP A 209 -7.29 23.31 13.96
CA ASP A 209 -7.64 22.46 12.84
C ASP A 209 -6.51 21.47 12.51
N ARG A 210 -6.89 20.25 12.15
CA ARG A 210 -6.02 19.27 11.49
C ARG A 210 -6.63 18.91 10.14
N LEU A 211 -5.98 19.34 9.05
CA LEU A 211 -6.40 19.03 7.69
C LEU A 211 -5.59 17.81 7.22
N ILE A 212 -6.23 16.66 7.08
CA ILE A 212 -5.54 15.39 6.87
C ILE A 212 -5.78 14.88 5.46
N GLU A 213 -4.68 14.69 4.72
CA GLU A 213 -4.62 13.97 3.46
C GLU A 213 -4.15 12.53 3.70
N VAL A 214 -4.90 11.54 3.24
CA VAL A 214 -4.64 10.12 3.50
C VAL A 214 -4.10 9.44 2.24
N LYS A 215 -2.91 8.83 2.35
CA LYS A 215 -2.34 7.99 1.29
C LYS A 215 -2.19 6.57 1.81
N THR A 216 -2.72 5.59 1.06
CA THR A 216 -2.81 4.19 1.52
C THR A 216 -2.16 3.24 0.51
N THR A 217 -1.35 2.31 1.00
CA THR A 217 -0.75 1.24 0.19
C THR A 217 -0.70 -0.08 0.98
N ASN A 218 -0.68 -1.22 0.28
CA ASN A 218 -0.38 -2.52 0.89
C ASN A 218 1.12 -2.80 0.94
N GLY A 219 1.90 -2.01 0.22
CA GLY A 219 3.34 -2.12 0.20
C GLY A 219 3.99 -1.61 1.49
N TRP A 220 5.29 -1.41 1.35
CA TRP A 220 6.17 -0.88 2.36
C TRP A 220 6.06 0.65 2.53
N GLU A 221 6.72 1.18 3.56
CA GLU A 221 6.64 2.56 4.00
C GLU A 221 7.18 3.59 2.98
N ARG A 222 7.92 3.15 1.95
CA ARG A 222 8.48 3.99 0.87
C ARG A 222 7.85 3.74 -0.51
N THR A 223 6.74 3.00 -0.61
CA THR A 223 6.03 2.84 -1.89
C THR A 223 5.67 4.24 -2.45
N PRO A 224 5.99 4.55 -3.72
CA PRO A 224 5.60 5.81 -4.34
C PRO A 224 4.08 6.06 -4.30
N PHE A 225 3.68 7.32 -4.36
CA PHE A 225 2.28 7.73 -4.31
C PHE A 225 2.06 9.03 -5.07
N HIS A 226 0.81 9.27 -5.49
CA HIS A 226 0.42 10.51 -6.11
C HIS A 226 -0.03 11.53 -5.07
N ILE A 227 0.33 12.79 -5.32
CA ILE A 227 -0.20 13.96 -4.65
C ILE A 227 -0.66 14.94 -5.73
N THR A 228 -1.85 15.49 -5.60
CA THR A 228 -2.41 16.39 -6.62
C THR A 228 -1.85 17.81 -6.47
N ARG A 229 -1.98 18.61 -7.54
CA ARG A 229 -1.64 20.04 -7.49
C ARG A 229 -2.46 20.79 -6.43
N ASN A 230 -3.72 20.41 -6.24
CA ASN A 230 -4.60 21.03 -5.26
C ASN A 230 -4.13 20.70 -3.83
N GLU A 231 -3.86 19.42 -3.54
CA GLU A 231 -3.30 18.99 -2.25
C GLU A 231 -1.98 19.72 -1.93
N LEU A 232 -1.07 19.84 -2.89
CA LEU A 232 0.18 20.58 -2.71
C LEU A 232 -0.05 22.07 -2.41
N ALA A 233 -0.98 22.71 -3.14
CA ALA A 233 -1.30 24.11 -2.93
C ALA A 233 -1.90 24.37 -1.54
N VAL A 234 -2.84 23.53 -1.10
CA VAL A 234 -3.47 23.64 0.22
C VAL A 234 -2.48 23.30 1.34
N ALA A 235 -1.63 22.30 1.15
CA ALA A 235 -0.55 21.97 2.08
C ALA A 235 0.40 23.16 2.30
N GLU A 236 0.70 23.89 1.22
CA GLU A 236 1.56 25.07 1.23
C GLU A 236 0.88 26.30 1.83
N GLU A 237 -0.42 26.50 1.61
CA GLU A 237 -1.19 27.61 2.18
C GLU A 237 -1.46 27.39 3.69
N ARG A 238 -1.76 26.15 4.08
CA ARG A 238 -2.20 25.77 5.43
C ARG A 238 -1.16 24.93 6.17
N ARG A 239 0.13 25.28 6.05
CA ARG A 239 1.28 24.50 6.61
C ARG A 239 1.13 24.12 8.08
N HIS A 240 0.52 25.00 8.88
CA HIS A 240 0.33 24.78 10.31
C HIS A 240 -0.70 23.69 10.61
N ASP A 241 -1.71 23.52 9.77
CA ASP A 241 -2.87 22.64 10.03
C ASP A 241 -2.79 21.35 9.20
N TRP A 242 -2.19 21.42 8.00
CA TRP A 242 -2.19 20.34 7.03
C TRP A 242 -1.19 19.23 7.36
N ARG A 243 -1.61 17.97 7.18
CA ARG A 243 -0.84 16.74 7.42
C ARG A 243 -1.07 15.74 6.31
N LEU A 244 -0.02 15.02 5.92
CA LEU A 244 -0.17 13.78 5.16
C LEU A 244 -0.05 12.61 6.11
N VAL A 245 -1.09 11.78 6.20
CA VAL A 245 -1.07 10.50 6.92
C VAL A 245 -0.84 9.38 5.90
N ARG A 246 0.31 8.70 6.01
CA ARG A 246 0.64 7.57 5.14
C ARG A 246 0.37 6.25 5.85
N LEU A 247 -0.65 5.53 5.37
CA LEU A 247 -0.92 4.14 5.73
C LEU A 247 -0.16 3.18 4.82
N TRP A 248 0.50 2.18 5.42
CA TRP A 248 1.23 1.13 4.71
C TRP A 248 1.03 -0.23 5.38
N ASN A 249 1.36 -1.32 4.66
CA ASN A 249 1.07 -2.69 5.09
C ASN A 249 -0.41 -2.90 5.49
N PHE A 250 -1.31 -2.21 4.79
CA PHE A 250 -2.69 -1.98 5.21
C PHE A 250 -3.52 -3.25 5.37
N THR A 251 -3.39 -4.22 4.46
CA THR A 251 -4.19 -5.47 4.52
C THR A 251 -3.81 -6.35 5.72
N ARG A 252 -2.55 -6.34 6.17
CA ARG A 252 -2.06 -7.24 7.24
C ARG A 252 -2.04 -6.58 8.61
N GLU A 253 -1.21 -5.55 8.74
CA GLU A 253 -0.97 -4.84 9.98
C GLU A 253 -0.76 -3.37 9.60
N PRO A 254 -1.86 -2.60 9.51
CA PRO A 254 -1.80 -1.19 9.17
C PRO A 254 -0.81 -0.45 10.06
N LYS A 255 0.17 0.17 9.44
CA LYS A 255 1.14 1.06 10.08
C LYS A 255 1.03 2.44 9.46
N ALA A 256 1.38 3.44 10.24
CA ALA A 256 1.20 4.82 9.83
C ALA A 256 2.38 5.69 10.23
N PHE A 257 2.59 6.75 9.46
CA PHE A 257 3.40 7.89 9.84
C PHE A 257 2.78 9.16 9.28
N GLU A 258 3.17 10.30 9.87
CA GLU A 258 2.71 11.63 9.46
C GLU A 258 3.85 12.45 8.85
N LEU A 259 3.53 13.24 7.82
CA LEU A 259 4.39 14.28 7.27
C LEU A 259 3.73 15.65 7.40
N ARG A 260 4.54 16.66 7.71
CA ARG A 260 4.12 18.07 7.77
C ARG A 260 4.76 18.84 6.61
N PRO A 261 4.10 19.87 6.05
CA PRO A 261 4.73 20.75 5.09
C PRO A 261 5.94 21.50 5.67
N PRO A 262 6.94 21.88 4.85
CA PRO A 262 7.01 21.66 3.40
C PRO A 262 7.33 20.20 3.04
N LEU A 263 6.58 19.62 2.10
CA LEU A 263 6.68 18.20 1.78
C LEU A 263 8.00 17.84 1.09
N GLU A 264 8.63 18.80 0.42
CA GLU A 264 9.92 18.66 -0.25
C GLU A 264 11.07 18.38 0.73
N ALA A 265 10.87 18.68 2.02
CA ALA A 265 11.80 18.26 3.08
C ALA A 265 11.78 16.75 3.35
N HIS A 266 10.73 16.06 2.90
CA HIS A 266 10.45 14.66 3.21
C HIS A 266 10.37 13.75 1.98
N VAL A 267 9.96 14.28 0.82
CA VAL A 267 9.75 13.50 -0.39
C VAL A 267 10.28 14.21 -1.62
N SER A 268 10.66 13.44 -2.65
CA SER A 268 10.98 13.98 -3.97
C SER A 268 9.72 14.04 -4.82
N LEU A 269 9.36 15.24 -5.28
CA LEU A 269 8.21 15.44 -6.17
C LEU A 269 8.67 15.33 -7.63
N ILE A 270 8.00 14.46 -8.39
CA ILE A 270 8.22 14.28 -9.83
C ILE A 270 6.88 14.57 -10.53
N ALA A 271 6.89 15.46 -11.52
CA ALA A 271 5.69 15.74 -12.29
C ALA A 271 5.30 14.53 -13.15
N THR A 272 4.12 13.97 -12.92
CA THR A 272 3.60 12.80 -13.66
C THR A 272 2.48 13.14 -14.63
N SER A 273 1.76 14.26 -14.43
CA SER A 273 0.67 14.71 -15.30
C SER A 273 0.66 16.24 -15.46
N PHE A 274 0.14 16.70 -16.59
CA PHE A 274 -0.01 18.12 -16.93
C PHE A 274 -1.43 18.39 -17.43
N GLN A 275 -2.03 19.49 -16.99
CA GLN A 275 -3.30 19.98 -17.52
C GLN A 275 -3.04 21.14 -18.49
N ALA A 276 -3.63 21.08 -19.69
CA ALA A 276 -3.63 22.17 -20.65
C ALA A 276 -5.00 22.87 -20.64
N SER A 277 -5.00 24.19 -20.79
CA SER A 277 -6.19 25.01 -20.97
C SER A 277 -5.94 26.11 -22.00
N PHE A 278 -6.97 26.50 -22.75
CA PHE A 278 -6.90 27.67 -23.63
C PHE A 278 -6.91 28.95 -22.78
N SER A 279 -6.01 29.87 -23.11
CA SER A 279 -5.91 31.21 -22.52
C SER A 279 -6.97 32.15 -23.06
#